data_AF-A0A3S5A1R3-F1
#
_entry.id   AF-A0A3S5A1R3-F1
#
_cell.length_a   1.000
_cell.length_b   1.000
_cell.length_c   1.000
_cell.angle_alpha   90.00
_cell.angle_beta   90.00
_cell.angle_gamma   90.00
#
_symmetry.space_group_name_H-M   'P 1'
#
loop_
_entity.id
_entity.type
_entity.pdbx_description
1 polymer ?
#
loop_
_entity_poly.entity_id
_entity_poly.type
_entity_poly.pdbx_seq_one_letter_code
_entity_poly.pdbx_strand_id
1 'polypeptide(L)'
;MVTAYNYYSFLQSILVVDWDVHHGQGTQYAFYEDARHCPIFRSTHMSMRMLALWSCVFVLRVLYFSIHRYDECEFWPNLREANYDFIGAGSGRGYNINVPLNEVRFSTILSIYYKLDHPYIRVLVTIIKR
;
A
#
# COMPACT_ATOMS: atom_id res chain seq x y z
N MET A 1 -27.37 -11.43 -5.84
CA MET A 1 -26.10 -12.05 -5.38
C MET A 1 -25.15 -12.45 -6.52
N VAL A 2 -25.65 -12.76 -7.73
CA VAL A 2 -24.81 -13.20 -8.86
C VAL A 2 -24.08 -12.06 -9.61
N THR A 3 -24.56 -10.81 -9.52
CA THR A 3 -24.01 -9.67 -10.26
C THR A 3 -22.71 -9.08 -9.69
N ALA A 4 -22.50 -9.16 -8.37
CA ALA A 4 -21.26 -8.67 -7.76
C ALA A 4 -20.06 -9.58 -8.08
N TYR A 5 -20.24 -10.91 -8.03
CA TYR A 5 -19.17 -11.88 -8.33
C TYR A 5 -18.55 -11.68 -9.72
N ASN A 6 -19.35 -11.32 -10.73
CA ASN A 6 -18.87 -11.10 -12.10
C ASN A 6 -18.06 -9.80 -12.28
N TYR A 7 -18.29 -8.78 -11.45
CA TYR A 7 -17.50 -7.54 -11.48
C TYR A 7 -16.14 -7.69 -10.79
N TYR A 8 -16.06 -8.48 -9.70
CA TYR A 8 -14.81 -8.70 -8.97
C TYR A 8 -13.92 -9.81 -9.55
N SER A 9 -14.46 -10.64 -10.46
CA SER A 9 -13.71 -11.66 -11.23
C SER A 9 -12.59 -11.09 -12.11
N PHE A 10 -12.65 -9.80 -12.46
CA PHE A 10 -11.66 -9.14 -13.34
C PHE A 10 -10.54 -8.42 -12.60
N LEU A 11 -10.70 -8.10 -11.32
CA LEU A 11 -9.59 -7.59 -10.52
C LEU A 11 -8.71 -8.79 -10.18
N GLN A 12 -7.47 -8.81 -10.65
CA GLN A 12 -6.48 -9.88 -10.35
C GLN A 12 -5.40 -9.41 -9.38
N SER A 13 -5.24 -8.09 -9.24
CA SER A 13 -4.25 -7.46 -8.38
C SER A 13 -4.73 -6.10 -7.89
N ILE A 14 -4.31 -5.72 -6.68
CA ILE A 14 -4.55 -4.41 -6.08
C ILE A 14 -3.19 -3.69 -6.01
N LEU A 15 -3.15 -2.42 -6.41
CA LEU A 15 -2.00 -1.54 -6.16
C LEU A 15 -2.37 -0.59 -5.02
N VAL A 16 -1.58 -0.59 -3.96
CA VAL A 16 -1.67 0.39 -2.87
C VAL A 16 -0.56 1.40 -3.07
N VAL A 17 -0.95 2.64 -3.35
CA VAL A 17 -0.03 3.77 -3.49
C VAL A 17 -0.11 4.60 -2.22
N ASP A 18 0.98 4.62 -1.47
CA ASP A 18 1.16 5.44 -0.30
C ASP A 18 2.05 6.63 -0.64
N TRP A 19 1.44 7.80 -0.68
CA TRP A 19 2.12 9.04 -0.98
C TRP A 19 2.34 9.89 0.28
N ASP A 20 2.04 9.43 1.49
CA ASP A 20 2.30 10.23 2.69
C ASP A 20 3.80 10.56 2.82
N VAL A 21 4.14 11.67 3.49
CA VAL A 21 5.54 12.06 3.67
C VAL A 21 6.28 11.07 4.56
N HIS A 22 5.53 10.38 5.41
CA HIS A 22 6.02 9.30 6.26
C HIS A 22 5.81 7.96 5.56
N HIS A 23 6.73 7.04 5.81
CA HIS A 23 6.56 5.65 5.39
C HIS A 23 5.32 5.04 6.07
N GLY A 24 4.51 4.26 5.35
CA GLY A 24 3.35 3.56 5.88
C GLY A 24 3.69 2.17 6.39
N GLN A 25 4.51 2.07 7.45
CA GLN A 25 5.03 0.80 7.98
C GLN A 25 3.94 -0.22 8.30
N GLY A 26 2.77 0.22 8.76
CA GLY A 26 1.64 -0.67 9.06
C GLY A 26 1.10 -1.38 7.82
N THR A 27 1.05 -0.68 6.68
CA THR A 27 0.61 -1.24 5.39
C THR A 27 1.68 -2.16 4.82
N GLN A 28 2.96 -1.76 4.90
CA GLN A 28 4.08 -2.62 4.53
C GLN A 28 4.01 -3.95 5.29
N TYR A 29 3.94 -3.92 6.62
CA TYR A 29 3.89 -5.13 7.44
C TYR A 29 2.67 -6.00 7.16
N ALA A 30 1.54 -5.39 6.83
CA ALA A 30 0.33 -6.14 6.52
C ALA A 30 0.46 -7.03 5.28
N PHE A 31 1.37 -6.74 4.34
CA PHE A 31 1.53 -7.49 3.10
C PHE A 31 2.95 -7.99 2.84
N TYR A 32 3.86 -7.78 3.81
CA TYR A 32 5.30 -8.00 3.61
C TYR A 32 5.65 -9.45 3.29
N GLU A 33 5.04 -10.41 3.99
CA GLU A 33 5.31 -11.85 3.82
C GLU A 33 4.38 -12.53 2.80
N ASP A 34 3.14 -12.05 2.70
CA ASP A 34 2.15 -12.57 1.76
C ASP A 34 1.33 -11.43 1.13
N ALA A 35 1.57 -11.18 -0.15
CA ALA A 35 0.85 -10.19 -0.94
C ALA A 35 -0.66 -10.47 -1.03
N ARG A 36 -1.15 -11.64 -0.65
CA ARG A 36 -2.59 -11.98 -0.69
C ARG A 36 -3.27 -11.92 0.68
N HIS A 37 -2.50 -11.79 1.76
CA HIS A 37 -3.02 -11.94 3.10
C HIS A 37 -2.76 -10.69 3.94
N CYS A 38 -3.83 -9.98 4.29
CA CYS A 38 -3.76 -8.86 5.21
C CYS A 38 -4.26 -9.29 6.61
N PRO A 39 -3.40 -9.29 7.65
CA PRO A 39 -3.77 -9.68 9.01
C PRO A 39 -4.83 -8.77 9.64
N ILE A 40 -4.83 -7.48 9.29
CA ILE A 40 -5.68 -6.44 9.90
C ILE A 40 -7.17 -6.74 9.67
N PHE A 41 -7.53 -7.33 8.53
CA PHE A 41 -8.93 -7.60 8.23
C PHE A 41 -9.48 -8.77 9.04
N ARG A 42 -8.69 -9.73 9.52
CA ARG A 42 -9.19 -10.88 10.30
C ARG A 42 -9.77 -10.51 11.67
N SER A 43 -9.49 -9.31 12.18
CA SER A 43 -9.85 -8.91 13.55
C SER A 43 -11.21 -8.23 13.67
N THR A 44 -11.86 -7.82 12.58
CA THR A 44 -13.21 -7.24 12.64
C THR A 44 -14.25 -8.35 12.48
N HIS A 45 -15.11 -8.55 13.48
CA HIS A 45 -16.33 -9.35 13.37
C HIS A 45 -17.28 -8.67 12.36
N MET A 46 -17.06 -8.87 11.07
CA MET A 46 -17.88 -8.30 10.00
C MET A 46 -18.96 -9.29 9.55
N SER A 47 -20.15 -8.76 9.24
CA SER A 47 -21.36 -9.54 8.95
C SER A 47 -21.22 -10.45 7.72
N MET A 48 -22.00 -11.54 7.69
CA MET A 48 -21.98 -12.56 6.62
C MET A 48 -22.22 -12.02 5.19
N ARG A 49 -22.76 -10.81 5.02
CA ARG A 49 -22.93 -10.17 3.70
C ARG A 49 -21.64 -9.55 3.14
N MET A 50 -20.62 -9.29 3.95
CA MET A 50 -19.29 -8.84 3.50
C MET A 50 -18.37 -9.99 3.09
N LEU A 51 -18.70 -11.23 3.46
CA LEU A 51 -17.88 -12.42 3.18
C LEU A 51 -17.64 -12.67 1.68
N ALA A 52 -18.58 -12.38 0.79
CA ALA A 52 -18.42 -12.61 -0.65
C ALA A 52 -17.42 -11.63 -1.32
N LEU A 53 -17.40 -10.38 -0.88
CA LEU A 53 -16.38 -9.39 -1.28
C LEU A 53 -15.03 -9.74 -0.65
N TRP A 54 -15.05 -10.24 0.59
CA TRP A 54 -13.86 -10.67 1.31
C TRP A 54 -13.18 -11.90 0.74
N SER A 55 -13.93 -12.92 0.30
CA SER A 55 -13.37 -14.09 -0.40
C SER A 55 -12.60 -13.68 -1.65
N CYS A 56 -13.02 -12.60 -2.34
CA CYS A 56 -12.30 -12.03 -3.48
C CYS A 56 -11.01 -11.33 -3.06
N VAL A 57 -10.98 -10.59 -1.93
CA VAL A 57 -9.77 -9.91 -1.42
C VAL A 57 -8.64 -10.90 -1.12
N PHE A 58 -8.95 -12.12 -0.64
CA PHE A 58 -7.96 -13.16 -0.38
C PHE A 58 -7.39 -13.85 -1.63
N VAL A 59 -7.90 -13.53 -2.82
CA VAL A 59 -7.37 -14.07 -4.09
C VAL A 59 -6.47 -13.07 -4.82
N LEU A 60 -6.52 -11.78 -4.46
CA LEU A 60 -5.81 -10.72 -5.17
C LEU A 60 -4.43 -10.50 -4.57
N ARG A 61 -3.44 -10.36 -5.45
CA ARG A 61 -2.09 -9.94 -5.02
C ARG A 61 -2.08 -8.43 -4.83
N VAL A 62 -1.58 -7.97 -3.69
CA VAL A 62 -1.42 -6.57 -3.33
C VAL A 62 0.03 -6.16 -3.57
N LEU A 63 0.24 -5.15 -4.42
CA LEU A 63 1.52 -4.47 -4.59
C LEU A 63 1.47 -3.20 -3.72
N TYR A 64 2.36 -3.09 -2.73
CA TYR A 64 2.54 -1.87 -1.95
C TYR A 64 3.64 -1.01 -2.58
N PHE A 65 3.35 0.27 -2.78
CA PHE A 65 4.27 1.26 -3.31
C PHE A 65 4.24 2.49 -2.40
N SER A 66 5.38 2.89 -1.83
CA SER A 66 5.49 4.06 -0.98
C SER A 66 6.61 4.98 -1.44
N ILE A 67 6.30 6.27 -1.58
CA ILE A 67 7.30 7.33 -1.70
C ILE A 67 7.23 8.13 -0.41
N HIS A 68 8.36 8.26 0.28
CA HIS A 68 8.41 8.94 1.57
C HIS A 68 9.77 9.60 1.78
N ARG A 69 9.81 10.60 2.65
CA ARG A 69 11.07 11.18 3.09
C ARG A 69 11.80 10.16 3.96
N TYR A 70 13.08 9.95 3.67
CA TYR A 70 13.90 8.98 4.40
C TYR A 70 15.11 9.63 5.07
N ASP A 71 15.76 10.58 4.38
CA ASP A 71 16.87 11.38 4.92
C ASP A 71 17.94 10.48 5.57
N GLU A 72 18.38 9.45 4.85
CA GLU A 72 19.33 8.42 5.33
C GLU A 72 18.93 7.74 6.65
N CYS A 73 17.63 7.54 6.87
CA CYS A 73 17.04 6.99 8.10
C CYS A 73 16.95 7.97 9.28
N GLU A 74 17.25 9.26 9.08
CA GLU A 74 17.08 10.30 10.11
C GLU A 74 15.65 10.86 10.15
N PHE A 75 14.86 10.69 9.09
CA PHE A 75 13.46 11.11 9.09
C PHE A 75 12.55 10.08 9.74
N TRP A 76 11.56 10.56 10.50
CA TRP A 76 10.55 9.70 11.13
C TRP A 76 9.86 8.82 10.07
N PRO A 77 9.68 7.50 10.28
CA PRO A 77 9.80 6.75 11.54
C PRO A 77 11.20 6.17 11.86
N ASN A 78 12.26 6.56 11.15
CA ASN A 78 13.64 6.10 11.40
C ASN A 78 13.82 4.58 11.25
N LEU A 79 13.16 3.99 10.26
CA LEU A 79 13.19 2.55 10.03
C LEU A 79 14.10 2.20 8.86
N ARG A 80 15.09 1.32 9.09
CA ARG A 80 15.91 0.76 8.00
C ARG A 80 15.05 0.08 6.92
N GLU A 81 13.90 -0.46 7.36
CA GLU A 81 12.93 -1.17 6.54
C GLU A 81 12.14 -0.29 5.57
N ALA A 82 12.22 1.03 5.74
CA ALA A 82 11.66 2.00 4.80
C ALA A 82 12.56 2.21 3.57
N ASN A 83 13.78 1.68 3.57
CA ASN A 83 14.70 1.86 2.45
C ASN A 83 14.35 0.94 1.25
N TYR A 84 14.94 1.23 0.09
CA TYR A 84 14.58 0.61 -1.21
C TYR A 84 14.88 -0.89 -1.30
N ASP A 85 15.78 -1.40 -0.46
CA ASP A 85 16.19 -2.81 -0.45
C ASP A 85 15.18 -3.75 0.23
N PHE A 86 14.17 -3.19 0.90
CA PHE A 86 13.08 -3.94 1.53
C PHE A 86 11.94 -4.18 0.54
N ILE A 87 12.04 -5.31 -0.16
CA ILE A 87 11.13 -5.66 -1.27
C ILE A 87 10.08 -6.73 -0.90
N GLY A 88 9.92 -7.02 0.39
CA GLY A 88 9.04 -8.10 0.87
C GLY A 88 9.77 -9.44 1.04
N ALA A 89 9.06 -10.38 1.66
CA ALA A 89 9.52 -11.72 2.00
C ALA A 89 8.48 -12.78 1.57
N GLY A 90 8.83 -14.06 1.64
CA GLY A 90 7.90 -15.16 1.34
C GLY A 90 7.23 -15.04 -0.04
N SER A 91 5.91 -15.20 -0.08
CA SER A 91 5.10 -14.99 -1.31
C SER A 91 4.84 -13.52 -1.62
N GLY A 92 5.15 -12.60 -0.69
CA GLY A 92 5.11 -11.15 -0.85
C GLY A 92 6.38 -10.52 -1.43
N ARG A 93 7.46 -11.29 -1.64
CA ARG A 93 8.70 -10.76 -2.22
C ARG A 93 8.46 -10.23 -3.64
N GLY A 94 8.90 -9.00 -3.89
CA GLY A 94 8.67 -8.26 -5.14
C GLY A 94 7.35 -7.48 -5.17
N TYR A 95 6.54 -7.57 -4.10
CA TYR A 95 5.27 -6.86 -3.96
C TYR A 95 5.35 -5.70 -2.94
N ASN A 96 6.55 -5.30 -2.53
CA ASN A 96 6.81 -4.11 -1.73
C ASN A 96 7.82 -3.23 -2.46
N ILE A 97 7.50 -1.96 -2.68
CA ILE A 97 8.36 -0.98 -3.32
C ILE A 97 8.43 0.26 -2.44
N ASN A 98 9.63 0.55 -1.95
CA ASN A 98 9.93 1.76 -1.22
C ASN A 98 10.78 2.70 -2.09
N VAL A 99 10.40 3.97 -2.14
CA VAL A 99 11.14 5.05 -2.80
C VAL A 99 11.55 6.07 -1.73
N PRO A 100 12.68 5.82 -1.04
CA PRO A 100 13.18 6.69 0.01
C PRO A 100 13.84 7.94 -0.57
N LEU A 101 13.42 9.11 -0.10
CA LEU A 101 14.01 10.38 -0.52
C LEU A 101 15.06 10.84 0.52
N ASN A 102 16.34 10.75 0.16
CA ASN A 102 17.49 11.05 1.05
C ASN A 102 17.96 12.50 1.01
N GLU A 103 17.91 13.15 -0.15
CA GLU A 103 18.30 14.55 -0.26
C GLU A 103 17.14 15.35 -0.77
N VAL A 104 16.41 15.99 0.14
CA VAL A 104 15.22 16.75 -0.27
C VAL A 104 15.21 18.11 0.37
N ARG A 105 15.52 19.11 -0.47
CA ARG A 105 15.09 20.48 -0.21
C ARG A 105 13.57 20.46 -0.09
N PHE A 106 13.04 21.17 0.91
CA PHE A 106 11.60 21.26 1.19
C PHE A 106 10.78 21.58 -0.08
N SER A 107 11.35 22.36 -1.00
CA SER A 107 10.77 22.70 -2.30
C SER A 107 10.54 21.50 -3.23
N THR A 108 11.42 20.49 -3.22
CA THR A 108 11.34 19.33 -4.10
C THR A 108 10.22 18.39 -3.64
N ILE A 109 10.12 18.12 -2.32
CA ILE A 109 8.99 17.39 -1.72
C ILE A 109 7.69 18.09 -2.11
N LEU A 110 7.54 19.37 -1.76
CA LEU A 110 6.31 20.11 -2.05
C LEU A 110 5.97 20.09 -3.54
N SER A 111 6.96 20.21 -4.43
CA SER A 111 6.74 20.15 -5.88
C SER A 111 6.31 18.77 -6.41
N ILE A 112 6.81 17.68 -5.80
CA ILE A 112 6.36 16.32 -6.11
C ILE A 112 4.91 16.16 -5.65
N TYR A 113 4.59 16.58 -4.43
CA TYR A 113 3.22 16.58 -3.91
C TYR A 113 2.28 17.41 -4.80
N TYR A 114 2.60 18.66 -5.10
CA TYR A 114 1.75 19.51 -5.94
C TYR A 114 1.57 18.99 -7.37
N LYS A 115 2.59 18.34 -7.96
CA LYS A 115 2.47 17.74 -9.30
C LYS A 115 1.63 16.46 -9.30
N LEU A 116 1.68 15.69 -8.21
CA LEU A 116 0.97 14.42 -8.09
C LEU A 116 -0.47 14.59 -7.57
N ASP A 117 -0.75 15.63 -6.78
CA ASP A 117 -2.10 15.99 -6.30
C ASP A 117 -2.95 16.68 -7.40
N HIS A 118 -2.42 16.75 -8.62
CA HIS A 118 -3.17 17.20 -9.79
C HIS A 118 -4.35 16.25 -10.06
N PRO A 119 -5.58 16.76 -10.29
CA PRO A 119 -6.83 15.97 -10.34
C PRO A 119 -6.89 14.81 -11.35
N TYR A 120 -5.87 14.62 -12.18
CA TYR A 120 -5.79 13.58 -13.21
C TYR A 120 -5.06 12.30 -12.74
N ILE A 121 -4.36 12.31 -11.60
CA ILE A 121 -3.70 11.13 -11.03
C ILE A 121 -4.53 10.60 -9.85
N ARG A 122 -5.75 10.13 -10.15
CA ARG A 122 -6.56 9.35 -9.19
C ARG A 122 -6.53 7.88 -9.59
N VAL A 123 -5.40 7.22 -9.37
CA VAL A 123 -5.35 5.75 -9.35
C VAL A 123 -6.08 5.29 -8.10
N LEU A 124 -6.89 4.24 -8.24
CA LEU A 124 -7.81 3.71 -7.23
C LEU A 124 -7.11 3.48 -5.87
N VAL A 125 -7.24 4.44 -4.95
CA VAL A 125 -6.74 4.34 -3.58
C VAL A 125 -7.76 3.53 -2.79
N THR A 126 -7.40 2.31 -2.40
CA THR A 126 -8.15 1.63 -1.36
C THR A 126 -7.75 2.23 -0.02
N ILE A 127 -8.74 2.83 0.62
CA ILE A 127 -8.68 3.57 1.88
C ILE A 127 -8.14 2.68 3.01
N ILE A 128 -6.97 3.02 3.56
CA ILE A 128 -6.67 2.84 4.98
C ILE A 128 -5.97 4.12 5.47
N LYS A 129 -6.72 5.21 5.60
CA LYS A 129 -6.40 6.26 6.58
C LYS A 129 -7.49 6.19 7.65
N ARG A 130 -7.09 5.88 8.89
CA ARG A 130 -7.93 6.16 10.07
C ARG A 130 -7.89 7.65 10.36
#